data_AF-A0A1H8PYQ3-F1
#
_entry.id   AF-A0A1H8PYQ3-F1
#
_cell.length_a   1.000
_cell.length_b   1.000
_cell.length_c   1.000
_cell.angle_alpha   90.00
_cell.angle_beta   90.00
_cell.angle_gamma   90.00
#
_symmetry.space_group_name_H-M   'P 1'
#
loop_
_entity.id
_entity.type
_entity.pdbx_description
1 polymer ?
#
loop_
_entity_poly.entity_id
_entity_poly.type
_entity_poly.pdbx_seq_one_letter_code
_entity_poly.pdbx_strand_id
1 'polypeptide(L)'
;DYLAEEDLQEFLDADWEILSHMHYHRPVGQRALTEDVEEGDTELEVVSTFHGRFEGDPLEVVDDDGNAIRVTVEGRDVGDDVIYIKEPASESISADADGRVRFPESFLREKLRTSKEELQELGGQARGFIAPFGVYDEWAADLVSDYYEACGNGRLGTGINVDVEPYWVNRTQYDDLSAEELDSLAEEAAEEDAILVLGSHSWEEDLTESKIREAINAARDHGLEITTLHEALVSAGAVEGSDGADEESPDETDEESPDKSDEESSDESDEESSDESDEESSDESDEESSDESDEESSDESDEESSDEGTREESPEEPKSC
;
A
#
# COMPACT_ATOMS: atom_id res chain seq x y z
N ASP A 1 -9.63 -12.63 -10.26
CA ASP A 1 -10.35 -11.34 -10.18
C ASP A 1 -9.85 -10.56 -8.98
N TYR A 2 -9.94 -9.23 -9.03
CA TYR A 2 -9.68 -8.38 -7.87
C TYR A 2 -10.87 -8.45 -6.91
N LEU A 3 -10.61 -8.34 -5.60
CA LEU A 3 -11.66 -8.25 -4.59
C LEU A 3 -12.43 -6.92 -4.73
N ALA A 4 -13.75 -6.99 -4.61
CA ALA A 4 -14.63 -5.84 -4.53
C ALA A 4 -14.85 -5.41 -3.07
N GLU A 5 -15.46 -4.24 -2.87
CA GLU A 5 -15.80 -3.74 -1.53
C GLU A 5 -16.71 -4.71 -0.76
N GLU A 6 -17.61 -5.41 -1.44
CA GLU A 6 -18.48 -6.43 -0.83
C GLU A 6 -17.69 -7.63 -0.28
N ASP A 7 -16.60 -8.02 -0.94
CA ASP A 7 -15.72 -9.08 -0.45
C ASP A 7 -14.95 -8.62 0.79
N LEU A 8 -14.50 -7.36 0.81
CA LEU A 8 -13.85 -6.77 1.99
C LEU A 8 -14.79 -6.72 3.19
N GLN A 9 -16.07 -6.41 2.98
CA GLN A 9 -17.07 -6.44 4.04
C GLN A 9 -17.28 -7.86 4.59
N GLU A 10 -17.28 -8.89 3.73
CA GLU A 10 -17.36 -10.28 4.18
C GLU A 10 -16.19 -10.65 5.10
N PHE A 11 -14.96 -10.21 4.76
CA PHE A 11 -13.79 -10.42 5.62
C PHE A 11 -13.91 -9.70 6.96
N LEU A 12 -14.36 -8.44 6.97
CA LEU A 12 -14.57 -7.67 8.20
C LEU A 12 -15.64 -8.29 9.10
N ASP A 13 -16.75 -8.75 8.54
CA ASP A 13 -17.83 -9.44 9.27
C ASP A 13 -17.37 -10.78 9.88
N ALA A 14 -16.27 -11.34 9.35
CA ALA A 14 -15.62 -12.54 9.84
C ALA A 14 -14.39 -12.24 10.74
N ASP A 15 -14.25 -11.01 11.22
CA ASP A 15 -13.17 -10.54 12.10
C ASP A 15 -11.76 -10.66 11.50
N TRP A 16 -11.61 -10.62 10.16
CA TRP A 16 -10.29 -10.58 9.52
C TRP A 16 -9.67 -9.19 9.63
N GLU A 17 -8.36 -9.17 9.85
CA GLU A 17 -7.57 -7.94 9.76
C GLU A 17 -7.39 -7.51 8.30
N ILE A 18 -7.76 -6.27 7.99
CA ILE A 18 -7.51 -5.65 6.67
C ILE A 18 -6.34 -4.67 6.79
N LEU A 19 -5.25 -4.99 6.09
CA LEU A 19 -4.04 -4.18 6.03
C LEU A 19 -4.05 -3.31 4.77
N SER A 20 -3.47 -2.11 4.85
CA SER A 20 -3.29 -1.27 3.67
C SER A 20 -2.27 -1.88 2.72
N HIS A 21 -2.62 -1.94 1.43
CA HIS A 21 -1.70 -2.28 0.34
C HIS A 21 -1.48 -1.10 -0.62
N MET A 22 -1.52 0.11 -0.06
CA MET A 22 -1.36 1.41 -0.72
C MET A 22 -2.46 1.78 -1.74
N HIS A 23 -2.76 3.08 -1.80
CA HIS A 23 -3.71 3.64 -2.75
C HIS A 23 -3.21 3.50 -4.21
N TYR A 24 -3.94 2.71 -5.00
CA TYR A 24 -3.59 2.21 -6.34
C TYR A 24 -2.27 1.44 -6.42
N HIS A 25 -1.91 0.67 -5.38
CA HIS A 25 -0.79 -0.29 -5.46
C HIS A 25 0.54 0.35 -5.90
N ARG A 26 0.79 1.60 -5.47
CA ARG A 26 2.01 2.35 -5.77
C ARG A 26 3.16 1.85 -4.87
N PRO A 27 4.39 1.73 -5.39
CA PRO A 27 5.55 1.45 -4.54
C PRO A 27 5.78 2.57 -3.52
N VAL A 28 6.41 2.25 -2.38
CA VAL A 28 6.67 3.22 -1.31
C VAL A 28 8.16 3.44 -1.08
N GLY A 29 8.99 2.39 -1.16
CA GLY A 29 10.45 2.49 -1.07
C GLY A 29 11.10 3.16 -2.27
N GLN A 30 12.36 3.53 -2.13
CA GLN A 30 13.16 4.18 -3.17
C GLN A 30 13.78 3.15 -4.13
N ARG A 31 14.23 3.61 -5.30
CA ARG A 31 14.93 2.76 -6.28
C ARG A 31 16.19 3.42 -6.80
N ALA A 32 17.30 2.68 -6.75
CA ALA A 32 18.58 3.18 -7.25
C ALA A 32 18.52 3.41 -8.76
N LEU A 33 19.15 4.48 -9.20
CA LEU A 33 19.49 4.69 -10.60
C LEU A 33 20.52 3.63 -11.04
N THR A 34 20.38 3.12 -12.26
CA THR A 34 21.38 2.25 -12.89
C THR A 34 22.33 3.00 -13.81
N GLU A 35 21.92 4.19 -14.27
CA GLU A 35 22.75 5.12 -15.06
C GLU A 35 22.61 6.55 -14.53
N ASP A 36 23.61 7.39 -14.82
CA ASP A 36 23.54 8.82 -14.51
C ASP A 36 22.35 9.45 -15.27
N VAL A 37 21.64 10.36 -14.61
CA VAL A 37 20.64 11.22 -15.26
C VAL A 37 21.37 12.48 -15.69
N GLU A 38 21.28 12.84 -16.97
CA GLU A 38 21.85 14.07 -17.51
C GLU A 38 20.78 15.15 -17.73
N GLU A 39 21.17 16.42 -17.63
CA GLU A 39 20.30 17.54 -18.04
C GLU A 39 19.80 17.34 -19.48
N GLY A 40 18.49 17.29 -19.65
CA GLY A 40 17.85 17.07 -20.96
C GLY A 40 17.40 15.62 -21.22
N ASP A 41 17.70 14.68 -20.33
CA ASP A 41 17.21 13.31 -20.45
C ASP A 41 15.71 13.21 -20.21
N THR A 42 15.05 12.28 -20.91
CA THR A 42 13.61 12.00 -20.79
C THR A 42 13.32 10.59 -20.28
N GLU A 43 14.36 9.86 -19.91
CA GLU A 43 14.33 8.48 -19.44
C GLU A 43 15.16 8.41 -18.16
N LEU A 44 14.67 7.66 -17.16
CA LEU A 44 15.41 7.35 -15.93
C LEU A 44 15.63 5.84 -15.88
N GLU A 45 16.89 5.44 -16.00
CA GLU A 45 17.33 4.04 -15.88
C GLU A 45 17.46 3.68 -14.40
N VAL A 46 16.72 2.65 -13.96
CA VAL A 46 16.55 2.30 -12.54
C VAL A 46 16.56 0.79 -12.33
N VAL A 47 16.89 0.37 -11.11
CA VAL A 47 16.61 -0.99 -10.68
C VAL A 47 15.09 -1.21 -10.69
N SER A 48 14.65 -2.32 -11.29
CA SER A 48 13.25 -2.79 -11.41
C SER A 48 12.26 -2.13 -10.43
N THR A 49 11.25 -1.47 -11.00
CA THR A 49 10.36 -0.55 -10.31
C THR A 49 8.99 -0.45 -10.98
N PHE A 50 8.04 0.10 -10.22
CA PHE A 50 6.69 0.44 -10.69
C PHE A 50 6.35 1.92 -10.47
N HIS A 51 7.35 2.76 -10.20
CA HIS A 51 7.15 4.21 -10.00
C HIS A 51 6.65 4.92 -11.28
N GLY A 52 7.01 4.42 -12.46
CA GLY A 52 6.58 4.95 -13.75
C GLY A 52 5.19 4.50 -14.23
N ARG A 53 4.44 3.74 -13.42
CA ARG A 53 3.21 3.08 -13.86
C ARG A 53 2.05 4.03 -14.16
N PHE A 54 1.94 5.14 -13.42
CA PHE A 54 0.80 6.06 -13.55
C PHE A 54 1.24 7.38 -14.17
N GLU A 55 0.69 7.69 -15.33
CA GLU A 55 0.88 8.99 -15.96
C GLU A 55 0.53 10.13 -15.01
N GLY A 56 1.37 11.15 -14.95
CA GLY A 56 1.13 12.35 -14.16
C GLY A 56 1.52 12.24 -12.69
N ASP A 57 1.93 11.06 -12.23
CA ASP A 57 2.52 10.94 -10.90
C ASP A 57 3.82 11.76 -10.80
N PRO A 58 4.03 12.48 -9.68
CA PRO A 58 5.26 13.21 -9.45
C PRO A 58 6.34 12.28 -8.92
N LEU A 59 7.58 12.45 -9.37
CA LEU A 59 8.75 11.78 -8.82
C LEU A 59 9.81 12.80 -8.43
N GLU A 60 10.66 12.40 -7.49
CA GLU A 60 11.91 13.06 -7.16
C GLU A 60 13.05 12.11 -7.48
N VAL A 61 14.05 12.62 -8.20
CA VAL A 61 15.35 11.96 -8.32
C VAL A 61 16.28 12.69 -7.37
N VAL A 62 16.92 11.96 -6.46
CA VAL A 62 17.70 12.51 -5.34
C VAL A 62 19.04 11.81 -5.22
N ASP A 63 20.01 12.46 -4.59
CA ASP A 63 21.29 11.84 -4.17
C ASP A 63 21.63 12.19 -2.71
N ASP A 64 22.72 11.60 -2.20
CA ASP A 64 23.18 11.83 -0.82
C ASP A 64 23.87 13.20 -0.63
N ASP A 65 24.24 13.87 -1.72
CA ASP A 65 24.78 15.24 -1.69
C ASP A 65 23.67 16.29 -1.49
N GLY A 66 22.40 15.86 -1.49
CA GLY A 66 21.23 16.69 -1.29
C GLY A 66 20.72 17.35 -2.57
N ASN A 67 21.19 16.91 -3.74
CA ASN A 67 20.61 17.31 -5.01
C ASN A 67 19.28 16.60 -5.19
N ALA A 68 18.31 17.32 -5.73
CA ALA A 68 16.98 16.77 -5.99
C ALA A 68 16.36 17.47 -7.19
N ILE A 69 15.92 16.69 -8.18
CA ILE A 69 15.10 17.17 -9.29
C ILE A 69 13.70 16.59 -9.19
N ARG A 70 12.71 17.39 -9.59
CA ARG A 70 11.32 16.95 -9.69
C ARG A 70 10.96 16.67 -11.13
N VAL A 71 10.36 15.53 -11.37
CA VAL A 71 9.92 15.09 -12.68
C VAL A 71 8.49 14.58 -12.61
N THR A 72 7.84 14.46 -13.75
CA THR A 72 6.47 13.93 -13.85
C THR A 72 6.47 12.77 -14.82
N VAL A 73 5.84 11.66 -14.42
CA VAL A 73 5.75 10.44 -15.24
C VAL A 73 4.98 10.70 -16.53
N GLU A 74 5.53 10.33 -17.69
CA GLU A 74 4.88 10.43 -19.02
C GLU A 74 3.79 9.39 -19.20
N GLY A 75 3.92 8.22 -18.57
CA GLY A 75 2.92 7.15 -18.63
C GLY A 75 3.03 6.34 -19.91
N ARG A 76 3.92 5.34 -19.90
CA ARG A 76 3.89 4.23 -20.86
C ARG A 76 4.22 2.94 -20.12
N ASP A 77 3.47 1.88 -20.41
CA ASP A 77 3.80 0.50 -20.00
C ASP A 77 5.05 0.03 -20.76
N VAL A 78 6.24 0.44 -20.33
CA VAL A 78 7.50 0.01 -20.93
C VAL A 78 8.45 -0.45 -19.83
N GLY A 79 8.43 -1.76 -19.56
CA GLY A 79 9.37 -2.39 -18.65
C GLY A 79 9.24 -1.94 -17.18
N ASP A 80 10.09 -2.50 -16.35
CA ASP A 80 10.25 -2.14 -14.94
C ASP A 80 11.59 -1.44 -14.68
N ASP A 81 12.48 -1.33 -15.68
CA ASP A 81 13.84 -0.79 -15.58
C ASP A 81 13.99 0.65 -16.09
N VAL A 82 12.99 1.19 -16.80
CA VAL A 82 13.03 2.56 -17.34
C VAL A 82 11.77 3.34 -16.97
N ILE A 83 11.93 4.58 -16.49
CA ILE A 83 10.83 5.52 -16.28
C ILE A 83 10.89 6.65 -17.29
N TYR A 84 9.82 6.82 -18.04
CA TYR A 84 9.65 7.94 -18.98
C TYR A 84 9.09 9.17 -18.27
N ILE A 85 9.70 10.34 -18.50
CA ILE A 85 9.30 11.62 -17.88
C ILE A 85 8.83 12.63 -18.93
N LYS A 86 7.79 13.40 -18.58
CA LYS A 86 7.13 14.36 -19.49
C LYS A 86 8.03 15.52 -19.90
N GLU A 87 8.75 16.05 -18.93
CA GLU A 87 9.67 17.17 -19.12
C GLU A 87 11.09 16.65 -18.94
N PRO A 88 12.04 17.07 -19.79
CA PRO A 88 13.43 16.67 -19.65
C PRO A 88 13.98 17.02 -18.26
N ALA A 89 14.86 16.17 -17.73
CA ALA A 89 15.53 16.40 -16.47
C ALA A 89 16.21 17.78 -16.46
N SER A 90 15.95 18.56 -15.41
CA SER A 90 16.42 19.95 -15.33
C SER A 90 17.89 20.08 -14.95
N GLU A 91 18.45 19.05 -14.31
CA GLU A 91 19.83 18.97 -13.83
C GLU A 91 20.29 17.51 -13.87
N SER A 92 21.60 17.30 -13.84
CA SER A 92 22.18 15.96 -13.79
C SER A 92 22.22 15.41 -12.36
N ILE A 93 21.99 14.11 -12.18
CA ILE A 93 22.18 13.37 -10.92
C ILE A 93 22.97 12.10 -11.21
N SER A 94 24.04 11.87 -10.44
CA SER A 94 24.88 10.71 -10.66
C SER A 94 24.36 9.47 -9.93
N ALA A 95 24.32 8.33 -10.63
CA ALA A 95 24.06 7.04 -10.02
C ALA A 95 25.16 6.65 -9.00
N ASP A 96 26.42 7.00 -9.28
CA ASP A 96 27.56 6.75 -8.39
C ASP A 96 27.51 7.59 -7.09
N ALA A 97 26.71 8.66 -7.05
CA ALA A 97 26.45 9.47 -5.87
C ALA A 97 25.29 8.93 -5.01
N ASP A 98 24.96 7.66 -5.18
CA ASP A 98 23.81 6.99 -4.56
C ASP A 98 22.47 7.61 -5.01
N GLY A 99 22.40 7.89 -6.31
CA GLY A 99 21.22 8.47 -6.96
C GLY A 99 20.02 7.52 -6.92
N ARG A 100 18.85 8.04 -6.55
CA ARG A 100 17.62 7.28 -6.34
C ARG A 100 16.41 8.00 -6.92
N VAL A 101 15.43 7.23 -7.39
CA VAL A 101 14.08 7.69 -7.72
C VAL A 101 13.12 7.31 -6.60
N ARG A 102 12.22 8.23 -6.26
CA ARG A 102 11.14 8.02 -5.29
C ARG A 102 9.96 8.95 -5.56
N PHE A 103 8.81 8.66 -4.96
CA PHE A 103 7.75 9.65 -4.86
C PHE A 103 8.15 10.78 -3.89
N PRO A 104 7.71 12.04 -4.11
CA PRO A 104 7.89 13.09 -3.11
C PRO A 104 7.24 12.70 -1.78
N GLU A 105 7.88 13.05 -0.66
CA GLU A 105 7.39 12.71 0.68
C GLU A 105 5.94 13.17 0.90
N SER A 106 5.61 14.40 0.51
CA SER A 106 4.24 14.94 0.65
C SER A 106 3.21 14.13 -0.12
N PHE A 107 3.58 13.60 -1.28
CA PHE A 107 2.71 12.77 -2.10
C PHE A 107 2.49 11.40 -1.43
N LEU A 108 3.55 10.75 -0.94
CA LEU A 108 3.39 9.47 -0.23
C LEU A 108 2.58 9.61 1.04
N ARG A 109 2.85 10.64 1.86
CA ARG A 109 2.08 10.91 3.07
C ARG A 109 0.59 11.09 2.78
N GLU A 110 0.26 11.82 1.72
CA GLU A 110 -1.12 11.96 1.27
C GLU A 110 -1.73 10.59 0.92
N LYS A 111 -1.05 9.77 0.12
CA LYS A 111 -1.58 8.47 -0.33
C LYS A 111 -1.65 7.42 0.78
N LEU A 112 -0.69 7.40 1.70
CA LEU A 112 -0.72 6.56 2.90
C LEU A 112 -1.91 6.92 3.79
N ARG A 113 -2.11 8.22 4.03
CA ARG A 113 -3.26 8.73 4.78
C ARG A 113 -4.59 8.37 4.11
N THR A 114 -4.75 8.65 2.82
CA THR A 114 -5.96 8.33 2.08
C THR A 114 -6.28 6.84 2.13
N SER A 115 -5.29 5.98 1.88
CA SER A 115 -5.51 4.53 1.96
C SER A 115 -5.96 4.09 3.36
N LYS A 116 -5.44 4.70 4.42
CA LYS A 116 -5.86 4.41 5.79
C LYS A 116 -7.30 4.86 6.04
N GLU A 117 -7.60 6.10 5.68
CA GLU A 117 -8.93 6.71 5.87
C GLU A 117 -10.01 5.89 5.14
N GLU A 118 -9.77 5.49 3.89
CA GLU A 118 -10.71 4.66 3.10
C GLU A 118 -10.98 3.30 3.76
N LEU A 119 -9.94 2.63 4.27
CA LEU A 119 -10.12 1.34 4.97
C LEU A 119 -10.84 1.51 6.31
N GLN A 120 -10.64 2.63 7.00
CA GLN A 120 -11.36 2.95 8.24
C GLN A 120 -12.83 3.29 8.00
N GLU A 121 -13.15 3.95 6.87
CA GLU A 121 -14.53 4.22 6.46
C GLU A 121 -15.31 2.94 6.17
N LEU A 122 -14.65 1.88 5.70
CA LEU A 122 -15.22 0.53 5.54
C LEU A 122 -15.42 -0.21 6.87
N GLY A 123 -14.95 0.33 7.99
CA GLY A 123 -15.03 -0.30 9.31
C GLY A 123 -13.81 -1.12 9.71
N GLY A 124 -12.77 -1.15 8.89
CA GLY A 124 -11.49 -1.76 9.24
C GLY A 124 -10.69 -0.92 10.23
N GLN A 125 -9.81 -1.56 11.01
CA GLN A 125 -8.91 -0.83 11.91
C GLN A 125 -7.75 -0.16 11.15
N ALA A 126 -7.35 -0.75 10.01
CA ALA A 126 -6.26 -0.29 9.14
C ALA A 126 -4.96 -0.02 9.91
N ARG A 127 -4.54 -0.97 10.76
CA ARG A 127 -3.35 -0.87 11.63
C ARG A 127 -2.08 -1.27 10.91
N GLY A 128 -2.11 -2.35 10.14
CA GLY A 128 -0.97 -2.85 9.39
C GLY A 128 -0.90 -2.33 7.95
N PHE A 129 0.31 -2.42 7.40
CA PHE A 129 0.64 -2.09 6.01
C PHE A 129 1.34 -3.27 5.34
N ILE A 130 1.17 -3.39 4.03
CA ILE A 130 1.92 -4.29 3.14
C ILE A 130 2.48 -3.43 2.02
N ALA A 131 3.81 -3.39 1.85
CA ALA A 131 4.48 -2.67 0.78
C ALA A 131 4.22 -3.32 -0.59
N PRO A 132 3.63 -2.60 -1.55
CA PRO A 132 3.45 -3.08 -2.91
C PRO A 132 4.76 -3.49 -3.56
N PHE A 133 4.72 -4.61 -4.28
CA PHE A 133 5.87 -5.18 -5.00
C PHE A 133 7.10 -5.49 -4.13
N GLY A 134 6.97 -5.49 -2.80
CA GLY A 134 8.13 -5.58 -1.89
C GLY A 134 9.09 -4.39 -2.01
N VAL A 135 8.63 -3.27 -2.57
CA VAL A 135 9.41 -2.02 -2.69
C VAL A 135 9.36 -1.29 -1.36
N TYR A 136 10.30 -1.60 -0.47
CA TYR A 136 10.39 -1.08 0.89
C TYR A 136 11.84 -0.91 1.33
N ASP A 137 12.12 0.19 2.04
CA ASP A 137 13.43 0.56 2.58
C ASP A 137 13.26 1.39 3.86
N GLU A 138 14.37 1.84 4.47
CA GLU A 138 14.33 2.59 5.73
C GLU A 138 13.54 3.90 5.60
N TRP A 139 13.62 4.56 4.44
CA TRP A 139 12.87 5.77 4.17
C TRP A 139 11.37 5.52 4.10
N ALA A 140 10.94 4.44 3.44
CA ALA A 140 9.54 4.02 3.46
C ALA A 140 9.09 3.62 4.86
N ALA A 141 9.95 2.95 5.65
CA ALA A 141 9.63 2.57 7.02
C ALA A 141 9.34 3.77 7.91
N ASP A 142 10.16 4.82 7.83
CA ASP A 142 9.95 6.07 8.55
C ASP A 142 8.57 6.67 8.19
N LEU A 143 8.24 6.78 6.90
CA LEU A 143 6.95 7.36 6.48
C LEU A 143 5.74 6.50 6.83
N VAL A 144 5.87 5.17 6.71
CA VAL A 144 4.80 4.24 7.06
C VAL A 144 4.52 4.26 8.56
N SER A 145 5.56 4.44 9.39
CA SER A 145 5.42 4.47 10.86
C SER A 145 4.57 5.63 11.38
N ASP A 146 4.43 6.71 10.62
CA ASP A 146 3.55 7.82 10.97
C ASP A 146 2.06 7.48 10.85
N TYR A 147 1.71 6.39 10.14
CA TYR A 147 0.32 6.01 9.85
C TYR A 147 -0.03 4.59 10.30
N TYR A 148 0.91 3.65 10.31
CA TYR A 148 0.64 2.24 10.55
C TYR A 148 1.56 1.71 11.66
N GLU A 149 1.11 0.67 12.36
CA GLU A 149 1.83 0.06 13.48
C GLU A 149 2.89 -0.94 13.02
N ALA A 150 2.73 -1.49 11.81
CA ALA A 150 3.59 -2.55 11.28
C ALA A 150 3.58 -2.59 9.75
N CYS A 151 4.62 -3.19 9.17
CA CYS A 151 4.71 -3.58 7.77
C CYS A 151 4.90 -5.10 7.68
N GLY A 152 3.86 -5.82 7.27
CA GLY A 152 3.82 -7.29 7.25
C GLY A 152 4.68 -7.96 6.17
N ASN A 153 5.39 -7.17 5.35
CA ASN A 153 6.36 -7.66 4.36
C ASN A 153 7.56 -6.71 4.22
N GLY A 154 7.97 -6.06 5.32
CA GLY A 154 9.14 -5.20 5.31
C GLY A 154 10.42 -5.91 4.85
N ARG A 155 10.46 -7.25 4.98
CA ARG A 155 11.49 -8.12 4.39
C ARG A 155 10.85 -9.30 3.67
N LEU A 156 11.42 -9.68 2.52
CA LEU A 156 11.09 -10.94 1.85
C LEU A 156 12.10 -12.02 2.27
N GLY A 157 11.63 -13.22 2.56
CA GLY A 157 12.49 -14.31 3.02
C GLY A 157 11.72 -15.60 3.31
N THR A 158 12.08 -16.26 4.42
CA THR A 158 11.49 -17.53 4.85
C THR A 158 10.11 -17.38 5.49
N GLY A 159 9.71 -16.16 5.88
CA GLY A 159 8.49 -15.91 6.62
C GLY A 159 8.63 -16.10 8.15
N ILE A 160 9.78 -16.56 8.64
CA ILE A 160 10.00 -16.86 10.07
C ILE A 160 10.55 -15.62 10.79
N ASN A 161 9.95 -15.28 11.94
CA ASN A 161 10.28 -14.09 12.73
C ASN A 161 10.42 -14.45 14.22
N VAL A 162 11.66 -14.60 14.70
CA VAL A 162 11.97 -14.91 16.12
C VAL A 162 11.96 -13.63 16.97
N ASP A 163 12.81 -12.66 16.60
CA ASP A 163 12.85 -11.33 17.23
C ASP A 163 12.17 -10.33 16.28
N VAL A 164 10.84 -10.39 16.22
CA VAL A 164 10.08 -9.63 15.21
C VAL A 164 10.21 -8.12 15.41
N GLU A 165 10.58 -7.43 14.34
CA GLU A 165 10.58 -5.97 14.25
C GLU A 165 9.31 -5.55 13.45
N PRO A 166 8.38 -4.74 14.00
CA PRO A 166 7.07 -4.50 13.38
C PRO A 166 7.11 -3.98 11.94
N TYR A 167 8.11 -3.15 11.60
CA TYR A 167 8.26 -2.60 10.25
C TYR A 167 9.15 -3.46 9.34
N TRP A 168 9.70 -4.56 9.84
CA TRP A 168 10.61 -5.43 9.10
C TRP A 168 10.20 -6.90 9.14
N VAL A 169 8.90 -7.16 9.25
CA VAL A 169 8.34 -8.52 9.25
C VAL A 169 8.76 -9.24 7.98
N ASN A 170 9.34 -10.43 8.18
CA ASN A 170 9.73 -11.34 7.14
C ASN A 170 8.49 -12.09 6.64
N ARG A 171 8.24 -12.04 5.34
CA ARG A 171 7.16 -12.76 4.67
C ARG A 171 7.72 -13.63 3.54
N THR A 172 7.14 -14.81 3.37
CA THR A 172 7.36 -15.66 2.19
C THR A 172 6.09 -15.80 1.36
N GLN A 173 6.24 -15.91 0.04
CA GLN A 173 5.11 -16.31 -0.81
C GLN A 173 4.98 -17.83 -0.75
N TYR A 174 3.77 -18.35 -0.53
CA TYR A 174 3.60 -19.77 -0.25
C TYR A 174 2.88 -20.56 -1.34
N ASP A 175 2.33 -19.90 -2.35
CA ASP A 175 1.66 -20.51 -3.51
C ASP A 175 2.56 -21.51 -4.24
N ASP A 176 3.84 -21.19 -4.43
CA ASP A 176 4.81 -22.07 -5.10
C ASP A 176 5.39 -23.19 -4.22
N LEU A 177 5.18 -23.16 -2.91
CA LEU A 177 5.79 -24.13 -2.00
C LEU A 177 5.13 -25.51 -2.14
N SER A 178 5.85 -26.58 -1.85
CA SER A 178 5.25 -27.91 -1.66
C SER A 178 4.64 -28.05 -0.25
N ALA A 179 3.82 -29.08 -0.05
CA ALA A 179 3.31 -29.42 1.28
C ALA A 179 4.44 -29.78 2.27
N GLU A 180 5.53 -30.40 1.81
CA GLU A 180 6.70 -30.73 2.64
C GLU A 180 7.48 -29.46 3.04
N GLU A 181 7.58 -28.48 2.16
CA GLU A 181 8.18 -27.18 2.47
C GLU A 181 7.34 -26.37 3.47
N LEU A 182 6.00 -26.37 3.31
CA LEU A 182 5.09 -25.75 4.28
C LEU A 182 5.19 -26.41 5.66
N ASP A 183 5.23 -27.75 5.70
CA ASP A 183 5.40 -28.52 6.94
C ASP A 183 6.73 -28.19 7.62
N SER A 184 7.81 -28.11 6.85
CA SER A 184 9.15 -27.76 7.36
C SER A 184 9.22 -26.33 7.92
N LEU A 185 8.60 -25.35 7.24
CA LEU A 185 8.54 -23.96 7.74
C LEU A 185 7.74 -23.85 9.03
N ALA A 186 6.63 -24.59 9.13
CA ALA A 186 5.81 -24.63 10.34
C ALA A 186 6.54 -25.32 11.50
N GLU A 187 7.25 -26.43 11.24
CA GLU A 187 8.10 -27.10 12.23
C GLU A 187 9.18 -26.13 12.75
N GLU A 188 9.93 -25.49 11.85
CA GLU A 188 11.00 -24.55 12.20
C GLU A 188 10.46 -23.35 13.02
N ALA A 189 9.33 -22.76 12.62
CA ALA A 189 8.72 -21.67 13.36
C ALA A 189 8.28 -22.10 14.78
N ALA A 190 7.77 -23.32 14.94
CA ALA A 190 7.40 -23.86 16.25
C ALA A 190 8.61 -24.18 17.12
N GLU A 191 9.70 -24.69 16.53
CA GLU A 191 10.95 -24.98 17.26
C GLU A 191 11.63 -23.70 17.76
N GLU A 192 11.56 -22.62 17.00
CA GLU A 192 12.18 -21.32 17.30
C GLU A 192 11.26 -20.35 18.07
N ASP A 193 10.03 -20.76 18.43
CA ASP A 193 9.02 -19.91 19.10
C ASP A 193 8.76 -18.60 18.32
N ALA A 194 8.58 -18.73 17.00
CA ALA A 194 8.56 -17.63 16.04
C ALA A 194 7.19 -17.38 15.41
N ILE A 195 7.00 -16.18 14.86
CA ILE A 195 5.85 -15.87 13.98
C ILE A 195 6.17 -16.31 12.55
N LEU A 196 5.32 -17.15 11.97
CA LEU A 196 5.36 -17.52 10.55
C LEU A 196 4.36 -16.68 9.74
N VAL A 197 4.85 -15.87 8.80
CA VAL A 197 4.02 -15.04 7.91
C VAL A 197 4.10 -15.56 6.47
N LEU A 198 2.96 -16.08 6.02
CA LEU A 198 2.76 -16.58 4.65
C LEU A 198 1.92 -15.58 3.86
N GLY A 199 2.35 -15.24 2.65
CA GLY A 199 1.63 -14.38 1.71
C GLY A 199 1.25 -15.11 0.44
N SER A 200 0.17 -14.67 -0.19
CA SER A 200 -0.17 -14.99 -1.58
C SER A 200 -1.19 -13.96 -2.09
N HIS A 201 -1.62 -14.05 -3.34
CA HIS A 201 -2.67 -13.20 -3.89
C HIS A 201 -3.87 -14.03 -4.35
N SER A 202 -5.07 -13.51 -4.12
CA SER A 202 -6.33 -14.17 -4.49
C SER A 202 -6.51 -14.37 -6.01
N TRP A 203 -5.72 -13.67 -6.83
CA TRP A 203 -5.73 -13.83 -8.28
C TRP A 203 -4.82 -14.96 -8.79
N GLU A 204 -3.95 -15.54 -7.94
CA GLU A 204 -2.97 -16.53 -8.38
C GLU A 204 -3.69 -17.85 -8.66
N GLU A 205 -3.44 -18.45 -9.82
CA GLU A 205 -4.09 -19.71 -10.19
C GLU A 205 -3.68 -20.87 -9.25
N ASP A 206 -2.47 -20.78 -8.67
CA ASP A 206 -1.91 -21.78 -7.77
C ASP A 206 -2.43 -21.66 -6.33
N LEU A 207 -3.05 -20.52 -5.97
CA LEU A 207 -3.70 -20.33 -4.66
C LEU A 207 -5.09 -20.99 -4.65
N THR A 208 -5.10 -22.32 -4.50
CA THR A 208 -6.34 -23.10 -4.42
C THR A 208 -6.84 -23.28 -2.98
N GLU A 209 -8.12 -23.65 -2.82
CA GLU A 209 -8.67 -24.05 -1.51
C GLU A 209 -7.84 -25.17 -0.86
N SER A 210 -7.37 -26.14 -1.66
CA SER A 210 -6.50 -27.22 -1.18
C SER A 210 -5.19 -26.65 -0.62
N LYS A 211 -4.59 -25.69 -1.32
CA LYS A 211 -3.34 -25.06 -0.94
C LYS A 211 -3.47 -24.26 0.37
N ILE A 212 -4.56 -23.52 0.54
CA ILE A 212 -4.89 -22.85 1.81
C ILE A 212 -5.06 -23.88 2.93
N ARG A 213 -5.77 -24.99 2.69
CA ARG A 213 -5.95 -26.07 3.68
C ARG A 213 -4.63 -26.73 4.06
N GLU A 214 -3.70 -26.91 3.13
CA GLU A 214 -2.37 -27.44 3.40
C GLU A 214 -1.59 -26.55 4.36
N ALA A 215 -1.54 -25.23 4.11
CA ALA A 215 -0.88 -24.28 5.02
C ALA A 215 -1.51 -24.27 6.42
N ILE A 216 -2.85 -24.28 6.51
CA ILE A 216 -3.58 -24.35 7.78
C ILE A 216 -3.24 -25.64 8.54
N ASN A 217 -3.18 -26.79 7.86
CA ASN A 217 -2.89 -28.06 8.49
C ASN A 217 -1.43 -28.12 8.97
N ALA A 218 -0.47 -27.67 8.16
CA ALA A 218 0.93 -27.60 8.56
C ALA A 218 1.11 -26.78 9.85
N ALA A 219 0.53 -25.58 9.92
CA ALA A 219 0.59 -24.76 11.13
C ALA A 219 0.00 -25.50 12.36
N ARG A 220 -1.18 -26.12 12.20
CA ARG A 220 -1.87 -26.82 13.31
C ARG A 220 -1.17 -28.09 13.77
N ASP A 221 -0.60 -28.85 12.84
CA ASP A 221 0.09 -30.11 13.13
C ASP A 221 1.35 -29.86 14.00
N HIS A 222 1.98 -28.69 13.85
CA HIS A 222 3.10 -28.22 14.68
C HIS A 222 2.69 -27.34 15.87
N GLY A 223 1.38 -27.17 16.11
CA GLY A 223 0.86 -26.45 17.27
C GLY A 223 0.95 -24.92 17.20
N LEU A 224 1.14 -24.35 16.00
CA LEU A 224 1.08 -22.91 15.80
C LEU A 224 -0.36 -22.41 15.87
N GLU A 225 -0.53 -21.26 16.51
CA GLU A 225 -1.79 -20.51 16.49
C GLU A 225 -1.91 -19.72 15.17
N ILE A 226 -3.08 -19.76 14.54
CA ILE A 226 -3.39 -18.97 13.36
C ILE A 226 -4.21 -17.77 13.83
N THR A 227 -3.66 -16.58 13.68
CA THR A 227 -4.17 -15.32 14.22
C THR A 227 -3.89 -14.17 13.23
N THR A 228 -4.35 -12.96 13.56
CA THR A 228 -4.07 -11.75 12.79
C THR A 228 -2.63 -11.27 12.98
N LEU A 229 -2.13 -10.38 12.10
CA LEU A 229 -0.76 -9.88 12.24
C LEU A 229 -0.63 -9.04 13.51
N HIS A 230 -1.60 -8.17 13.77
CA HIS A 230 -1.58 -7.33 14.97
C HIS A 230 -1.53 -8.18 16.25
N GLU A 231 -2.39 -9.18 16.40
CA GLU A 231 -2.39 -10.06 17.58
C GLU A 231 -1.08 -10.84 17.74
N ALA A 232 -0.51 -11.34 16.64
CA ALA A 232 0.79 -12.00 16.67
C ALA A 232 1.89 -11.05 17.18
N LEU A 233 1.91 -9.80 16.70
CA LEU A 233 2.88 -8.79 17.12
C LEU A 233 2.68 -8.35 18.58
N VAL A 234 1.44 -8.26 19.06
CA VAL A 234 1.12 -8.00 20.48
C VAL A 234 1.61 -9.15 21.35
N SER A 235 1.36 -10.39 20.95
CA SER A 235 1.82 -11.59 21.66
C SER A 235 3.34 -11.64 21.78
N ALA A 236 4.06 -11.21 20.74
CA ALA A 236 5.51 -11.07 20.73
C ALA A 236 6.03 -9.83 21.49
N GLY A 237 5.15 -8.94 21.98
CA GLY A 237 5.51 -7.69 22.65
C GLY A 237 6.17 -6.67 21.71
N ALA A 238 5.96 -6.79 20.40
CA ALA A 238 6.56 -5.93 19.38
C ALA A 238 5.74 -4.66 19.13
N VAL A 239 4.43 -4.70 19.40
CA VAL A 239 3.53 -3.54 19.41
C VAL A 239 2.67 -3.56 20.68
N GLU A 240 2.18 -2.39 21.07
CA GLU A 240 1.27 -2.28 22.22
C GLU A 240 -0.09 -2.91 21.88
N GLY A 241 -0.65 -3.66 22.82
CA GLY A 241 -2.04 -4.09 22.72
C GLY A 241 -2.96 -2.87 22.78
N SER A 242 -3.94 -2.79 21.88
CA SER A 242 -5.03 -1.84 22.11
C SER A 242 -5.89 -2.41 23.24
N ASP A 243 -5.73 -1.92 24.47
CA ASP A 243 -6.62 -2.22 25.59
C ASP A 243 -8.05 -1.72 25.27
N GLY A 244 -8.79 -2.51 24.49
CA GLY A 244 -10.21 -2.39 24.29
C GLY A 244 -10.91 -3.20 25.38
N ALA A 245 -11.27 -2.52 26.47
CA ALA A 245 -11.89 -3.04 27.68
C ALA A 245 -10.93 -3.76 28.63
N ASP A 246 -10.25 -2.93 29.40
CA ASP A 246 -10.03 -3.14 30.82
C ASP A 246 -11.35 -3.61 31.48
N GLU A 247 -11.60 -4.92 31.42
CA GLU A 247 -12.38 -5.62 32.46
C GLU A 247 -11.48 -5.62 33.70
N GLU A 248 -11.36 -4.45 34.33
CA GLU A 248 -10.93 -4.32 35.73
C GLU A 248 -11.81 -5.30 36.51
N SER A 249 -11.27 -6.48 36.77
CA SER A 249 -11.77 -7.32 37.84
C SER A 249 -11.73 -6.45 39.09
N PRO A 250 -12.86 -6.09 39.72
CA PRO A 250 -12.79 -5.29 40.91
C PRO A 250 -12.06 -6.13 41.96
N ASP A 251 -10.84 -5.69 42.28
CA ASP A 251 -10.09 -6.15 43.43
C ASP A 251 -10.98 -5.90 44.65
N GLU A 252 -11.50 -6.98 45.22
CA GLU A 252 -12.31 -6.99 46.44
C GLU A 252 -11.45 -6.44 47.59
N THR A 253 -11.45 -5.12 47.74
CA THR A 253 -10.99 -4.45 48.95
C THR A 253 -12.17 -3.93 49.74
N ASP A 254 -12.33 -4.63 50.85
CA ASP A 254 -13.20 -4.43 51.99
C ASP A 254 -13.13 -3.01 52.59
N GLU A 255 -14.20 -2.69 53.33
CA GLU A 255 -14.31 -1.67 54.40
C GLU A 255 -14.91 -0.27 54.07
N GLU A 256 -16.15 -0.12 54.56
CA GLU A 256 -16.69 1.03 55.34
C GLU A 256 -17.40 2.19 54.58
N SER A 257 -18.74 2.17 54.65
CA SER A 257 -19.57 3.39 54.77
C SER A 257 -19.42 4.01 56.19
N PRO A 258 -20.00 5.18 56.55
CA PRO A 258 -20.76 6.18 55.80
C PRO A 258 -20.31 7.65 56.08
N ASP A 259 -20.87 8.66 55.40
CA ASP A 259 -21.64 9.75 56.05
C ASP A 259 -22.31 10.68 55.01
N LYS A 260 -23.47 11.20 55.38
CA LYS A 260 -24.40 12.04 54.61
C LYS A 260 -24.50 13.37 55.33
N SER A 261 -24.13 14.48 54.69
CA SER A 261 -24.44 15.88 55.05
C SER A 261 -23.87 16.75 53.92
N ASP A 262 -24.40 17.87 53.42
CA ASP A 262 -25.60 18.67 53.68
C ASP A 262 -25.66 19.77 52.59
N GLU A 263 -26.87 20.20 52.24
CA GLU A 263 -27.33 21.59 51.96
C GLU A 263 -26.65 22.44 50.85
N GLU A 264 -27.30 22.74 49.72
CA GLU A 264 -28.40 23.72 49.43
C GLU A 264 -27.93 25.15 49.09
N SER A 265 -28.48 25.68 47.97
CA SER A 265 -28.62 27.10 47.54
C SER A 265 -27.32 27.89 47.29
N SER A 266 -27.14 28.78 46.32
CA SER A 266 -27.93 29.81 45.58
C SER A 266 -26.91 30.40 44.55
N ASP A 267 -27.19 31.10 43.47
CA ASP A 267 -28.10 32.21 43.23
C ASP A 267 -27.98 32.58 41.73
N GLU A 268 -29.01 33.24 41.23
CA GLU A 268 -29.22 33.68 39.85
C GLU A 268 -28.41 34.96 39.53
N SER A 269 -28.33 35.28 38.22
CA SER A 269 -28.56 36.61 37.62
C SER A 269 -27.42 37.21 36.77
N ASP A 270 -27.90 37.90 35.74
CA ASP A 270 -27.32 38.99 34.95
C ASP A 270 -26.53 38.60 33.68
N GLU A 271 -27.13 38.63 32.47
CA GLU A 271 -27.69 39.76 31.68
C GLU A 271 -26.64 40.54 30.87
N GLU A 272 -27.08 40.96 29.69
CA GLU A 272 -26.52 41.98 28.78
C GLU A 272 -25.41 41.53 27.80
N SER A 273 -25.68 41.32 26.49
CA SER A 273 -26.19 42.22 25.42
C SER A 273 -25.09 43.06 24.72
N SER A 274 -25.05 42.92 23.38
CA SER A 274 -24.73 43.92 22.35
C SER A 274 -24.30 43.19 21.07
N ASP A 275 -25.20 42.99 20.10
CA ASP A 275 -25.45 43.85 18.92
C ASP A 275 -24.22 44.11 17.99
N GLU A 276 -24.25 44.29 16.66
CA GLU A 276 -25.22 44.54 15.55
C GLU A 276 -24.56 43.99 14.26
N SER A 277 -25.29 43.39 13.31
CA SER A 277 -25.86 44.06 12.12
C SER A 277 -24.75 44.62 11.20
N ASP A 278 -24.73 44.51 9.88
CA ASP A 278 -25.79 44.33 8.91
C ASP A 278 -25.13 44.55 7.51
N GLU A 279 -25.74 44.02 6.44
CA GLU A 279 -25.85 44.67 5.11
C GLU A 279 -24.55 44.78 4.24
N GLU A 280 -24.43 44.56 2.93
CA GLU A 280 -25.36 44.44 1.80
C GLU A 280 -24.68 43.66 0.64
N SER A 281 -25.47 42.80 0.00
CA SER A 281 -25.93 42.85 -1.40
C SER A 281 -25.15 43.67 -2.46
N SER A 282 -25.06 43.10 -3.67
CA SER A 282 -25.10 43.71 -5.02
C SER A 282 -24.03 43.12 -5.97
N ASP A 283 -24.26 42.80 -7.24
CA ASP A 283 -25.45 42.66 -8.09
C ASP A 283 -24.92 42.22 -9.47
N GLU A 284 -25.75 41.45 -10.19
CA GLU A 284 -25.97 41.47 -11.66
C GLU A 284 -24.78 41.21 -12.62
N SER A 285 -24.81 40.08 -13.36
CA SER A 285 -25.46 39.91 -14.68
C SER A 285 -24.69 40.57 -15.82
N ASP A 286 -24.20 39.75 -16.75
CA ASP A 286 -24.33 40.06 -18.17
C ASP A 286 -24.23 38.77 -19.01
N GLU A 287 -25.29 38.61 -19.80
CA GLU A 287 -25.49 37.60 -20.83
C GLU A 287 -24.73 37.96 -22.11
N GLU A 288 -25.00 37.16 -23.15
CA GLU A 288 -24.86 37.46 -24.58
C GLU A 288 -23.64 36.83 -25.28
N SER A 289 -23.94 35.71 -25.93
CA SER A 289 -24.14 35.65 -27.39
C SER A 289 -23.25 34.69 -28.20
N SER A 290 -23.98 33.85 -28.92
CA SER A 290 -23.69 32.91 -30.00
C SER A 290 -23.25 33.57 -31.32
N ASP A 291 -22.37 32.90 -32.07
CA ASP A 291 -22.28 32.86 -33.55
C ASP A 291 -21.17 31.83 -33.90
N GLU A 292 -21.44 30.61 -34.39
CA GLU A 292 -21.92 30.17 -35.72
C GLU A 292 -20.90 30.33 -36.88
N SER A 293 -20.87 29.30 -37.73
CA SER A 293 -20.23 29.12 -39.06
C SER A 293 -18.91 28.33 -39.03
N ASP A 294 -18.87 27.04 -39.37
CA ASP A 294 -19.07 26.36 -40.67
C ASP A 294 -17.95 26.57 -41.71
N GLU A 295 -17.68 25.47 -42.42
CA GLU A 295 -17.02 25.34 -43.74
C GLU A 295 -15.48 25.21 -43.72
N GLU A 296 -14.79 24.28 -44.40
CA GLU A 296 -15.11 23.44 -45.57
C GLU A 296 -14.04 22.29 -45.69
N SER A 297 -14.47 21.09 -46.14
CA SER A 297 -13.86 20.23 -47.20
C SER A 297 -12.40 19.70 -47.07
N SER A 298 -11.93 18.58 -47.63
CA SER A 298 -12.43 17.40 -48.37
C SER A 298 -11.19 16.55 -48.73
N ASP A 299 -11.43 15.38 -49.35
CA ASP A 299 -10.51 14.48 -50.08
C ASP A 299 -9.87 13.33 -49.27
N GLU A 300 -10.46 12.12 -49.24
CA GLU A 300 -10.69 11.11 -50.31
C GLU A 300 -9.51 10.14 -50.48
N SER A 301 -9.77 8.90 -50.03
CA SER A 301 -9.62 7.63 -50.76
C SER A 301 -8.32 7.33 -51.54
N ASP A 302 -7.62 6.25 -51.16
CA ASP A 302 -7.28 5.20 -52.14
C ASP A 302 -6.95 3.86 -51.47
N GLU A 303 -7.56 2.83 -52.04
CA GLU A 303 -7.55 1.41 -51.69
C GLU A 303 -6.37 0.65 -52.35
N GLU A 304 -6.30 -0.66 -52.06
CA GLU A 304 -5.62 -1.73 -52.83
C GLU A 304 -4.10 -1.89 -52.60
N SER A 305 -3.49 -3.07 -52.42
CA SER A 305 -3.96 -4.47 -52.42
C SER A 305 -2.77 -5.38 -52.08
N SER A 306 -3.06 -6.56 -51.52
CA SER A 306 -2.38 -7.87 -51.74
C SER A 306 -0.94 -8.10 -51.24
N ASP A 307 -0.74 -9.11 -50.39
CA ASP A 307 -0.34 -10.46 -50.87
C ASP A 307 -0.47 -11.52 -49.76
N GLU A 308 -1.28 -12.55 -50.05
CA GLU A 308 -1.49 -13.73 -49.23
C GLU A 308 -0.43 -14.80 -49.53
N GLY A 309 0.46 -15.06 -48.59
CA GLY A 309 1.39 -16.20 -48.64
C GLY A 309 0.80 -17.44 -47.95
N THR A 310 0.14 -18.30 -48.73
CA THR A 310 -0.22 -19.68 -48.33
C THR A 310 0.94 -20.65 -48.58
N ARG A 311 1.35 -21.44 -47.57
CA ARG A 311 1.75 -22.88 -47.64
C ARG A 311 2.18 -23.38 -46.25
N GLU A 312 1.35 -24.09 -45.49
CA GLU A 312 1.12 -25.55 -45.50
C GLU A 312 2.36 -26.45 -45.28
N GLU A 313 2.24 -27.23 -44.19
CA GLU A 313 2.77 -28.56 -43.87
C GLU A 313 4.13 -28.74 -43.16
N SER A 314 4.00 -29.15 -41.88
CA SER A 314 4.94 -29.96 -41.08
C SER A 314 5.41 -31.21 -41.84
N PRO A 315 6.57 -31.81 -41.47
CA PRO A 315 6.49 -32.93 -40.54
C PRO A 315 7.69 -33.15 -39.59
N GLU A 316 7.32 -33.76 -38.46
CA GLU A 316 8.03 -34.83 -37.72
C GLU A 316 9.32 -34.57 -36.92
N GLU A 317 9.18 -34.91 -35.63
CA GLU A 317 10.23 -35.27 -34.69
C GLU A 317 11.19 -36.34 -35.22
N PRO A 318 12.38 -36.43 -34.61
CA PRO A 318 12.83 -37.73 -34.15
C PRO A 318 13.15 -37.75 -32.65
N LYS A 319 12.52 -38.70 -31.96
CA LYS A 319 12.98 -39.30 -30.69
C LYS A 319 14.40 -39.86 -30.84
N SER A 320 15.28 -39.55 -29.88
CA SER A 320 16.39 -40.37 -29.32
C SER A 320 17.31 -39.38 -28.59
N CYS A 321 17.78 -39.54 -27.34
CA CYS A 321 17.87 -40.62 -26.38
C CYS A 321 18.01 -39.99 -24.99
#